data_AF-A0A820Y2E3-F1
#
_entry.id   AF-A0A820Y2E3-F1
#
_cell.length_a   1.000
_cell.length_b   1.000
_cell.length_c   1.000
_cell.angle_alpha   90.00
_cell.angle_beta   90.00
_cell.angle_gamma   90.00
#
_symmetry.space_group_name_H-M   'P 1'
#
loop_
_entity.id
_entity.type
_entity.pdbx_description
1 polymer ?
#
loop_
_entity_poly.entity_id
_entity_poly.type
_entity_poly.pdbx_seq_one_letter_code
_entity_poly.pdbx_strand_id
1 'polypeptide(L)'
;MLNLEKLSLYLIVRNKDTFVDGNDLKKNVVKIMPRLNQCLFNINSSISLRNQINLPSNEDIQRTFKDFPNNHIISCVDHSSEIERSECHIYSYPYTLKRYEHITNSFPGGFFKSVCVISLFDERPFEHEFFLRIAQSFPCLKELT
;
A
#
# COMPACT_ATOMS: atom_id res chain seq x y z
N MET A 1 23.17 -15.02 -11.69
CA MET A 1 21.87 -14.36 -11.95
C MET A 1 20.80 -15.11 -11.17
N LEU A 2 19.94 -14.40 -10.44
CA LEU A 2 18.85 -15.01 -9.67
C LEU A 2 17.79 -15.54 -10.64
N ASN A 3 17.56 -16.86 -10.65
CA ASN A 3 16.51 -17.52 -11.43
C ASN A 3 15.13 -17.41 -10.75
N LEU A 4 14.86 -16.28 -10.10
CA LEU A 4 13.64 -16.10 -9.32
C LEU A 4 12.47 -15.78 -10.25
N GLU A 5 11.48 -16.67 -10.30
CA GLU A 5 10.29 -16.51 -11.13
C GLU A 5 9.12 -15.85 -10.38
N LYS A 6 9.11 -15.99 -9.04
CA LYS A 6 8.06 -15.48 -8.17
C LYS A 6 8.67 -14.74 -6.98
N LEU A 7 8.17 -13.54 -6.73
CA LEU A 7 8.54 -12.72 -5.58
C LEU A 7 7.28 -12.25 -4.87
N SER A 8 7.29 -12.34 -3.54
CA SER A 8 6.32 -11.67 -2.67
C SER A 8 7.09 -10.68 -1.80
N LEU A 9 6.85 -9.39 -2.00
CA LEU A 9 7.59 -8.31 -1.36
C LEU A 9 6.72 -7.63 -0.31
N TYR A 10 7.25 -7.50 0.90
CA TYR A 10 6.75 -6.57 1.89
C TYR A 10 7.80 -5.48 2.09
N LEU A 11 7.42 -4.22 1.89
CA LEU A 11 8.36 -3.10 1.98
C LEU A 11 7.74 -1.94 2.77
N ILE A 12 8.48 -1.45 3.75
CA ILE A 12 8.16 -0.21 4.45
C ILE A 12 9.25 0.81 4.15
N VAL A 13 8.86 1.98 3.64
CA VAL A 13 9.79 3.08 3.34
C VAL A 13 9.29 4.34 4.04
N ARG A 14 10.17 5.01 4.77
CA ARG A 14 9.83 6.20 5.55
C ARG A 14 10.71 7.38 5.15
N ASN A 15 10.17 8.59 5.29
CA ASN A 15 10.88 9.86 5.11
C ASN A 15 11.60 10.02 3.76
N LYS A 16 10.94 9.65 2.67
CA LYS A 16 11.42 9.97 1.31
C LYS A 16 10.89 11.32 0.83
N ASP A 17 11.51 11.84 -0.22
CA ASP A 17 11.03 13.01 -0.95
C ASP A 17 9.81 12.66 -1.84
N THR A 18 9.70 11.41 -2.28
CA THR A 18 8.59 10.90 -3.09
C THR A 18 8.14 9.52 -2.62
N PHE A 19 6.88 9.20 -2.89
CA PHE A 19 6.37 7.85 -2.65
C PHE A 19 7.10 6.83 -3.52
N VAL A 20 7.12 5.58 -3.05
CA VAL A 20 7.56 4.46 -3.88
C VAL A 20 6.48 4.19 -4.91
N ASP A 21 6.82 4.20 -6.19
CA ASP A 21 5.87 4.03 -7.29
C ASP A 21 6.22 2.83 -8.20
N GLY A 22 5.47 2.66 -9.29
CA GLY A 22 5.71 1.59 -10.25
C GLY A 22 7.02 1.75 -11.01
N ASN A 23 7.51 2.98 -11.21
CA ASN A 23 8.79 3.24 -11.85
C ASN A 23 9.95 2.78 -10.97
N ASP A 24 9.87 3.05 -9.67
CA ASP A 24 10.83 2.58 -8.67
C ASP A 24 10.93 1.05 -8.68
N LEU A 25 9.80 0.35 -8.61
CA LEU A 25 9.79 -1.11 -8.65
C LEU A 25 10.30 -1.67 -9.98
N LYS A 26 9.95 -1.05 -11.11
CA LYS A 26 10.43 -1.48 -12.43
C LYS A 26 11.94 -1.36 -12.53
N LYS A 27 12.50 -0.23 -12.07
CA LYS A 27 13.94 0.05 -12.09
C LYS A 27 14.72 -0.86 -11.13
N ASN A 28 14.22 -1.05 -9.91
CA ASN A 28 14.97 -1.68 -8.82
C ASN A 28 14.67 -3.17 -8.62
N VAL A 29 13.57 -3.70 -9.19
CA VAL A 29 13.19 -5.12 -9.05
C VAL A 29 13.08 -5.78 -10.41
N VAL A 30 12.17 -5.30 -11.26
CA VAL A 30 11.85 -6.01 -12.52
C VAL A 30 13.04 -6.04 -13.48
N LYS A 31 13.73 -4.91 -13.65
CA LYS A 31 14.89 -4.83 -14.55
C LYS A 31 16.05 -5.74 -14.14
N ILE A 32 16.25 -5.97 -12.85
CA ILE A 32 17.34 -6.80 -12.33
C ILE A 32 16.95 -8.30 -12.23
N MET A 33 15.66 -8.63 -12.32
CA MET A 33 15.12 -9.98 -12.29
C MET A 33 14.34 -10.29 -13.57
N PRO A 34 15.02 -10.49 -14.73
CA PRO A 34 14.35 -10.62 -16.03
C PRO A 34 13.47 -11.87 -16.17
N ARG A 35 13.59 -12.85 -15.26
CA ARG A 35 12.76 -14.06 -15.21
C ARG A 35 11.57 -13.93 -14.25
N LEU A 36 11.40 -12.78 -13.60
CA LEU A 36 10.34 -12.56 -12.63
C LEU A 36 9.00 -12.41 -13.34
N ASN A 37 8.24 -13.51 -13.37
CA ASN A 37 6.94 -13.58 -14.03
C ASN A 37 5.80 -13.19 -13.09
N GLN A 38 6.01 -13.31 -11.78
CA GLN A 38 5.03 -12.94 -10.76
C GLN A 38 5.70 -12.13 -9.65
N CYS A 39 5.25 -10.89 -9.45
CA CYS A 39 5.77 -10.02 -8.40
C CYS A 39 4.60 -9.49 -7.58
N LEU A 40 4.22 -10.17 -6.50
CA LEU A 40 3.23 -9.66 -5.56
C LEU A 40 3.92 -8.73 -4.58
N PHE A 41 3.26 -7.64 -4.21
CA PHE A 41 3.82 -6.72 -3.23
C PHE A 41 2.77 -6.07 -2.34
N ASN A 42 3.24 -5.67 -1.16
CA ASN A 42 2.63 -4.71 -0.26
C ASN A 42 3.73 -3.71 0.12
N ILE A 43 3.52 -2.45 -0.21
CA ILE A 43 4.45 -1.36 0.03
C ILE A 43 3.74 -0.26 0.83
N ASN A 44 4.23 0.00 2.03
CA ASN A 44 3.83 1.18 2.79
C ASN A 44 4.96 2.22 2.69
N SER A 45 4.67 3.37 2.09
CA SER A 45 5.62 4.46 1.92
C SER A 45 5.12 5.73 2.58
N SER A 46 6.01 6.55 3.12
CA SER A 46 5.63 7.86 3.65
C SER A 46 6.63 8.95 3.29
N ILE A 47 6.11 10.14 3.01
CA ILE A 47 6.89 11.32 2.64
C ILE A 47 6.62 12.48 3.59
N SER A 48 7.58 13.40 3.69
CA SER A 48 7.37 14.69 4.33
C SER A 48 6.60 15.61 3.38
N LEU A 49 5.61 16.34 3.90
CA LEU A 49 4.89 17.38 3.17
C LEU A 49 5.68 18.70 3.12
N ARG A 50 6.79 18.82 3.85
CA ARG A 50 7.64 20.01 3.81
C ARG A 50 8.14 20.22 2.39
N ASN A 51 7.82 21.38 1.82
CA ASN A 51 8.18 21.80 0.46
C ASN A 51 7.48 21.00 -0.67
N GLN A 52 6.41 20.25 -0.38
CA GLN A 52 5.63 19.58 -1.41
C GLN A 52 4.58 20.54 -1.99
N ILE A 53 4.65 20.78 -3.29
CA ILE A 53 3.70 21.66 -4.01
C ILE A 53 2.52 20.86 -4.56
N ASN A 54 2.76 19.60 -4.97
CA ASN A 54 1.76 18.74 -5.56
C ASN A 54 1.69 17.42 -4.79
N LEU A 55 0.50 17.09 -4.31
CA LEU A 55 0.24 15.86 -3.58
C LEU A 55 -0.36 14.82 -4.54
N PRO A 56 0.30 13.65 -4.72
CA PRO A 56 -0.22 12.66 -5.65
C PRO A 56 -1.53 12.05 -5.12
N SER A 57 -2.48 11.86 -6.05
CA SER A 57 -3.71 11.11 -5.80
C SER A 57 -3.47 9.60 -5.88
N ASN A 58 -4.47 8.82 -5.49
CA ASN A 58 -4.45 7.36 -5.70
C ASN A 58 -4.25 7.00 -7.17
N GLU A 59 -4.96 7.71 -8.05
CA GLU A 59 -4.96 7.54 -9.49
C GLU A 59 -3.58 7.87 -10.10
N ASP A 60 -2.93 8.92 -9.60
CA ASP A 60 -1.59 9.29 -10.04
C ASP A 60 -0.58 8.19 -9.70
N ILE A 61 -0.64 7.65 -8.48
CA ILE A 61 0.21 6.53 -8.06
C ILE A 61 -0.08 5.28 -8.89
N GLN A 62 -1.35 4.87 -9.04
CA GLN A 62 -1.71 3.68 -9.81
C GLN A 62 -1.29 3.77 -11.28
N ARG A 63 -1.35 4.97 -11.89
CA ARG A 63 -0.93 5.20 -13.28
C ARG A 63 0.54 4.84 -13.52
N THR A 64 1.40 4.94 -12.50
CA THR A 64 2.81 4.55 -12.58
C THR A 64 3.00 3.03 -12.74
N PHE A 65 1.98 2.24 -12.44
CA PHE A 65 1.98 0.77 -12.54
C PHE A 65 1.33 0.24 -13.83
N LYS A 66 0.95 1.10 -14.78
CA LYS A 66 0.24 0.69 -16.01
C LYS A 66 0.94 -0.41 -16.82
N ASP A 67 2.28 -0.44 -16.78
CA ASP A 67 3.11 -1.41 -17.52
C ASP A 67 3.67 -2.49 -16.59
N PHE A 68 3.17 -2.57 -15.34
CA PHE A 68 3.63 -3.56 -14.38
C PHE A 68 2.99 -4.92 -14.70
N PRO A 69 3.70 -6.05 -14.56
CA PRO A 69 3.17 -7.38 -14.92
C PRO A 69 1.91 -7.81 -14.15
N ASN A 70 1.56 -7.13 -13.05
CA ASN A 70 0.32 -7.33 -12.32
C ASN A 70 -0.73 -6.30 -12.75
N ASN A 71 -1.85 -6.79 -13.27
CA ASN A 71 -2.88 -5.95 -13.89
C ASN A 71 -3.83 -5.26 -12.88
N HIS A 72 -3.64 -5.46 -11.58
CA HIS A 72 -4.54 -4.89 -10.56
C HIS A 72 -3.75 -4.45 -9.33
N ILE A 73 -3.37 -3.18 -9.32
CA ILE A 73 -2.67 -2.52 -8.22
C ILE A 73 -3.64 -1.54 -7.58
N ILE A 74 -3.75 -1.61 -6.25
CA ILE A 74 -4.53 -0.65 -5.47
C ILE A 74 -3.56 0.24 -4.69
N SER A 75 -3.87 1.53 -4.64
CA SER A 75 -3.21 2.49 -3.77
C SER A 75 -4.22 3.13 -2.81
N CYS A 76 -3.74 3.48 -1.63
CA CYS A 76 -4.44 4.26 -0.63
C CYS A 76 -3.47 5.33 -0.13
N VAL A 77 -3.67 6.55 -0.60
CA VAL A 77 -2.91 7.73 -0.21
C VAL A 77 -3.70 8.51 0.83
N ASP A 78 -3.04 8.86 1.93
CA ASP A 78 -3.58 9.67 3.01
C ASP A 78 -2.63 10.82 3.32
N HIS A 79 -3.16 12.05 3.33
CA HIS A 79 -2.38 13.27 3.52
C HIS A 79 -2.77 13.90 4.86
N SER A 80 -1.84 13.95 5.81
CA SER A 80 -2.03 14.70 7.05
C SER A 80 -1.25 16.02 7.04
N SER A 81 -1.99 17.13 7.05
CA SER A 81 -1.41 18.45 7.26
C SER A 81 -0.94 18.68 8.70
N GLU A 82 -1.51 17.99 9.69
CA GLU A 82 -1.22 18.24 11.11
C GLU A 82 0.19 17.80 11.48
N ILE A 83 0.65 16.65 10.99
CA ILE A 83 2.01 16.16 11.20
C ILE A 83 2.94 16.41 10.01
N GLU A 84 2.49 17.20 9.03
CA GLU A 84 3.22 17.49 7.79
C GLU A 84 3.72 16.22 7.08
N ARG A 85 2.87 15.17 7.01
CA ARG A 85 3.26 13.86 6.46
C ARG A 85 2.17 13.29 5.58
N SER A 86 2.60 12.56 4.56
CA SER A 86 1.70 11.79 3.72
C SER A 86 2.12 10.32 3.69
N GLU A 87 1.14 9.44 3.77
CA GLU A 87 1.33 7.99 3.71
C GLU A 87 0.66 7.44 2.45
N CYS A 88 1.30 6.44 1.85
CA CYS A 88 0.78 5.75 0.68
C CYS A 88 1.01 4.27 0.85
N HIS A 89 -0.09 3.54 0.89
CA HIS A 89 -0.09 2.10 0.88
C HIS A 89 -0.44 1.59 -0.52
N ILE A 90 0.42 0.77 -1.10
CA ILE A 90 0.25 0.20 -2.44
C ILE A 90 0.37 -1.31 -2.36
N TYR A 91 -0.55 -2.04 -2.99
CA TYR A 91 -0.48 -3.49 -3.01
C TYR A 91 -1.02 -4.11 -4.29
N SER A 92 -0.55 -5.33 -4.56
CA SER A 92 -1.09 -6.20 -5.61
C SER A 92 -2.41 -6.82 -5.17
N TYR A 93 -3.43 -6.75 -6.03
CA TYR A 93 -4.73 -7.39 -5.81
C TYR A 93 -4.82 -8.74 -6.55
N PRO A 94 -5.39 -9.79 -5.95
CA PRO A 94 -5.94 -9.82 -4.59
C PRO A 94 -4.83 -9.79 -3.52
N TYR A 95 -5.15 -9.16 -2.38
CA TYR A 95 -4.23 -9.11 -1.25
C TYR A 95 -4.09 -10.49 -0.60
N THR A 96 -2.86 -11.00 -0.48
CA THR A 96 -2.58 -12.38 -0.05
C THR A 96 -1.89 -12.48 1.31
N LEU A 97 -1.43 -11.37 1.89
CA LEU A 97 -0.75 -11.40 3.19
C LEU A 97 -1.76 -11.55 4.33
N LYS A 98 -1.30 -12.11 5.45
CA LYS A 98 -2.13 -12.33 6.65
C LYS A 98 -2.30 -11.09 7.52
N ARG A 99 -1.40 -10.12 7.37
CA ARG A 99 -1.38 -8.86 8.12
C ARG A 99 -1.69 -7.70 7.20
N TYR A 100 -2.44 -6.72 7.65
CA TYR A 100 -2.60 -5.42 6.98
C TYR A 100 -2.30 -4.33 8.00
N GLU A 101 -1.20 -3.61 7.82
CA GLU A 101 -0.69 -2.67 8.81
C GLU A 101 -1.01 -1.22 8.43
N HIS A 102 -1.24 -0.39 9.44
CA HIS A 102 -1.46 1.07 9.32
C HIS A 102 -2.71 1.44 8.52
N ILE A 103 -3.85 0.88 8.87
CA ILE A 103 -5.14 1.29 8.31
C ILE A 103 -5.58 2.59 8.97
N THR A 104 -5.88 3.62 8.17
CA THR A 104 -6.37 4.92 8.60
C THR A 104 -7.90 5.05 8.38
N ASN A 105 -8.54 6.09 8.91
CA ASN A 105 -9.95 6.41 8.68
C ASN A 105 -10.29 6.55 7.18
N SER A 106 -9.30 6.92 6.37
CA SER A 106 -9.39 7.06 4.91
C SER A 106 -9.46 5.72 4.17
N PHE A 107 -9.45 4.60 4.90
CA PHE A 107 -9.60 3.26 4.32
C PHE A 107 -10.91 3.13 3.52
N PRO A 108 -10.82 2.87 2.20
CA PRO A 108 -11.98 2.85 1.31
C PRO A 108 -12.82 1.57 1.42
N GLY A 109 -12.37 0.57 2.19
CA GLY A 109 -12.96 -0.76 2.20
C GLY A 109 -12.29 -1.70 1.19
N GLY A 110 -13.00 -2.76 0.83
CA GLY A 110 -12.52 -3.84 -0.04
C GLY A 110 -12.82 -5.22 0.53
N PHE A 111 -12.25 -6.28 -0.05
CA PHE A 111 -12.45 -7.65 0.42
C PHE A 111 -11.11 -8.38 0.59
N PHE A 112 -10.73 -8.63 1.84
CA PHE A 112 -9.40 -9.10 2.23
C PHE A 112 -9.50 -10.46 2.93
N LYS A 113 -9.89 -11.49 2.18
CA LYS A 113 -10.14 -12.84 2.70
C LYS A 113 -8.96 -13.47 3.46
N SER A 114 -7.73 -13.12 3.09
CA SER A 114 -6.50 -13.70 3.67
C SER A 114 -6.03 -12.99 4.93
N VAL A 115 -6.55 -11.79 5.21
CA VAL A 115 -6.08 -10.95 6.31
C VAL A 115 -6.78 -11.37 7.60
N CYS A 116 -5.97 -11.67 8.62
CA CYS A 116 -6.42 -12.11 9.94
C CYS A 116 -5.98 -11.16 11.05
N VAL A 117 -5.04 -10.27 10.77
CA VAL A 117 -4.50 -9.31 11.74
C VAL A 117 -4.45 -7.96 11.06
N ILE A 118 -5.00 -6.93 11.68
CA ILE A 118 -4.83 -5.56 11.21
C ILE A 118 -4.30 -4.66 12.32
N SER A 119 -3.49 -3.68 11.94
CA SER A 119 -3.14 -2.57 12.82
C SER A 119 -3.73 -1.28 12.30
N LEU A 120 -4.30 -0.52 13.22
CA LEU A 120 -4.91 0.77 12.98
C LEU A 120 -3.91 1.87 13.33
N PHE A 121 -3.89 2.91 12.52
CA PHE A 121 -3.13 4.12 12.83
C PHE A 121 -3.85 5.30 12.20
N ASP A 122 -4.26 6.26 13.02
CA ASP A 122 -4.78 7.54 12.55
C ASP A 122 -4.49 8.59 13.62
N GLU A 123 -4.39 9.84 13.18
CA GLU A 123 -4.23 11.00 14.06
C GLU A 123 -5.58 11.42 14.65
N ARG A 124 -6.67 11.13 13.95
CA ARG A 124 -8.03 11.40 14.40
C ARG A 124 -8.64 10.16 15.04
N PRO A 125 -9.55 10.32 16.03
CA PRO A 125 -10.32 9.21 16.55
C PRO A 125 -11.03 8.45 15.43
N PHE A 126 -11.07 7.12 15.52
CA PHE A 126 -11.78 6.30 14.55
C PHE A 126 -13.30 6.46 14.69
N GLU A 127 -13.96 6.68 13.56
CA GLU A 127 -15.41 6.84 13.50
C GLU A 127 -16.13 5.47 13.57
N HIS A 128 -17.40 5.47 13.96
CA HIS A 128 -18.17 4.21 14.02
C HIS A 128 -18.27 3.54 12.64
N GLU A 129 -18.49 4.34 11.61
CA GLU A 129 -18.59 3.95 10.21
C GLU A 129 -17.31 3.29 9.71
N PHE A 130 -16.15 3.69 10.26
CA PHE A 130 -14.88 3.04 9.97
C PHE A 130 -14.88 1.57 10.41
N PHE A 131 -15.32 1.28 11.63
CA PHE A 131 -15.37 -0.10 12.14
C PHE A 131 -16.38 -0.96 11.37
N LEU A 132 -17.47 -0.38 10.86
CA LEU A 132 -18.38 -1.08 9.94
C LEU A 132 -17.67 -1.48 8.64
N ARG A 133 -16.87 -0.58 8.05
CA ARG A 133 -16.04 -0.90 6.87
C ARG A 133 -15.03 -2.00 7.18
N ILE A 134 -14.35 -1.94 8.32
CA ILE A 134 -13.43 -3.00 8.77
C ILE A 134 -14.13 -4.36 8.85
N ALA A 135 -15.28 -4.43 9.52
CA ALA A 135 -16.01 -5.69 9.69
C ALA A 135 -16.43 -6.31 8.35
N GLN A 136 -16.83 -5.48 7.37
CA GLN A 136 -17.19 -5.94 6.03
C GLN A 136 -15.96 -6.38 5.22
N SER A 137 -14.83 -5.69 5.40
CA SER A 137 -13.62 -5.92 4.60
C SER A 137 -12.79 -7.11 5.04
N PHE A 138 -12.83 -7.47 6.32
CA PHE A 138 -11.94 -8.47 6.92
C PHE A 138 -12.73 -9.63 7.56
N PRO A 139 -13.33 -10.53 6.75
CA PRO A 139 -14.22 -11.58 7.26
C PRO A 139 -13.52 -12.63 8.14
N CYS A 140 -12.18 -12.68 8.13
CA CYS A 140 -11.38 -13.62 8.90
C CYS A 140 -10.53 -12.92 9.98
N LEU A 141 -10.89 -11.69 10.37
CA LEU A 141 -10.17 -10.92 11.37
C LEU A 141 -10.16 -11.63 12.73
N LYS A 142 -8.97 -11.77 13.31
CA LYS A 142 -8.74 -12.36 14.63
C LYS A 142 -8.15 -11.38 15.63
N GLU A 143 -7.40 -10.40 15.13
CA GLU A 143 -6.68 -9.43 15.94
C GLU A 143 -6.78 -8.04 15.31
N LEU A 144 -7.14 -7.07 16.14
CA LEU A 144 -7.21 -5.65 15.84
C LEU A 144 -6.32 -4.95 16.86
N THR A 145 -5.31 -4.23 16.38
CA THR A 145 -4.32 -3.52 17.22
C THR A 145 -4.27 -2.05 16.89
#